data_AF-A0AAU9XXP3-F1
#
_entry.id   AF-A0AAU9XXP3-F1
#
_cell.length_a   1.000
_cell.length_b   1.000
_cell.length_c   1.000
_cell.angle_alpha   90.00
_cell.angle_beta   90.00
_cell.angle_gamma   90.00
#
_symmetry.space_group_name_H-M   'P 1'
#
loop_
_entity.id
_entity.type
_entity.pdbx_description
1 polymer ?
#
loop_
_entity_poly.entity_id
_entity_poly.type
_entity_poly.pdbx_seq_one_letter_code
_entity_poly.pdbx_strand_id
1 'polypeptide(L)'
;MDFANAKNPCKTEVSVPGMALRGFVFKKVPVTAPHVCDITCERETICQSYNYVIGEKSCELNTRTKEARPENFQPDDLRFYMGRINIDECKGSNKVCDKNANCSNTVGFYNCTCKEGFTGDGRSCSGKLCKYICGFSDIDECKGNHSCHVNATCTNTNGSYLCECHPGFNGNGQSCTGKF
;
A
#
# COMPACT_ATOMS: atom_id res chain seq x y z
N MET A 1 -36.46 -2.81 -22.98
CA MET A 1 -35.83 -4.02 -22.43
C MET A 1 -34.40 -4.04 -22.90
N ASP A 2 -33.52 -4.26 -21.94
CA ASP A 2 -32.16 -3.76 -21.80
C ASP A 2 -31.14 -4.23 -22.85
N PHE A 3 -30.40 -3.27 -23.43
CA PHE A 3 -29.05 -3.53 -23.93
C PHE A 3 -28.07 -3.04 -22.86
N ALA A 4 -27.43 -4.01 -22.22
CA ALA A 4 -26.56 -3.83 -21.06
C ALA A 4 -25.46 -2.79 -21.30
N ASN A 5 -25.42 -1.84 -20.37
CA ASN A 5 -24.47 -0.77 -20.21
C ASN A 5 -23.10 -1.34 -19.79
N ALA A 6 -22.21 -1.61 -20.75
CA ALA A 6 -20.82 -1.96 -20.47
C ALA A 6 -20.02 -0.66 -20.26
N LYS A 7 -19.96 -0.24 -18.99
CA LYS A 7 -18.98 0.69 -18.45
C LYS A 7 -17.59 0.29 -18.94
N ASN A 8 -17.01 1.09 -19.83
CA ASN A 8 -15.61 0.99 -20.21
C ASN A 8 -14.86 2.14 -19.51
N PRO A 9 -14.23 1.96 -18.33
CA PRO A 9 -13.59 3.04 -17.61
C PRO A 9 -12.14 3.27 -18.03
N CYS A 10 -11.68 2.69 -19.14
CA CYS A 10 -10.35 2.97 -19.67
C CYS A 10 -10.40 4.23 -20.54
N LYS A 11 -10.41 5.41 -19.90
CA LYS A 11 -9.93 6.65 -20.55
C LYS A 11 -8.45 6.44 -20.86
N THR A 12 -8.16 5.95 -22.05
CA THR A 12 -6.80 6.03 -22.59
C THR A 12 -6.58 7.51 -22.89
N GLU A 13 -5.84 8.20 -22.02
CA GLU A 13 -5.34 9.54 -22.30
C GLU A 13 -4.28 9.40 -23.41
N VAL A 14 -4.75 9.41 -24.66
CA VAL A 14 -3.87 9.28 -25.82
C VAL A 14 -3.15 10.61 -26.01
N SER A 15 -1.83 10.58 -25.98
CA SER A 15 -0.97 11.71 -26.34
C SER A 15 -1.41 12.29 -27.68
N VAL A 16 -1.65 13.60 -27.73
CA VAL A 16 -2.22 14.28 -28.90
C VAL A 16 -1.09 15.02 -29.63
N PRO A 17 -0.67 14.56 -30.82
CA PRO A 17 0.35 15.24 -31.61
C PRO A 17 -0.11 16.66 -32.02
N GLY A 18 0.81 17.63 -32.03
CA GLY A 18 0.51 19.01 -32.43
C GLY A 18 -0.34 19.80 -31.44
N MET A 19 -0.43 19.34 -30.19
CA MET A 19 -1.13 20.01 -29.10
C MET A 19 -0.19 20.16 -27.91
N ALA A 20 -0.45 21.17 -27.07
CA ALA A 20 0.24 21.39 -25.80
C ALA A 20 -0.72 21.84 -24.70
N LEU A 21 -0.43 21.47 -23.45
CA LEU A 21 -1.10 22.02 -22.28
C LEU A 21 -0.47 23.36 -21.87
N ARG A 22 -1.23 24.44 -21.86
CA ARG A 22 -0.76 25.78 -21.42
C ARG A 22 -1.37 26.21 -20.09
N GLY A 23 -0.55 26.76 -19.20
CA GLY A 23 -0.96 27.17 -17.83
C GLY A 23 -0.89 26.05 -16.78
N PHE A 24 -0.24 24.94 -17.13
CA PHE A 24 -0.04 23.75 -16.30
C PHE A 24 1.45 23.47 -16.07
N VAL A 25 2.31 24.07 -16.90
CA VAL A 25 3.76 23.95 -16.86
C VAL A 25 4.30 24.55 -15.56
N PHE A 26 4.98 23.74 -14.76
CA PHE A 26 5.66 24.21 -13.53
C PHE A 26 7.18 24.20 -13.65
N LYS A 27 7.73 23.42 -14.58
CA LYS A 27 9.17 23.28 -14.75
C LYS A 27 9.51 23.07 -16.22
N LYS A 28 10.56 23.74 -16.70
CA LYS A 28 11.13 23.50 -18.02
C LYS A 28 12.55 22.97 -17.87
N VAL A 29 12.84 21.85 -18.53
CA VAL A 29 14.12 21.16 -18.43
C VAL A 29 14.69 20.91 -19.83
N PRO A 30 15.94 21.31 -20.11
CA PRO A 30 16.60 20.96 -21.36
C PRO A 30 16.92 19.47 -21.36
N VAL A 31 16.76 18.82 -22.51
CA VAL A 31 17.03 17.39 -22.68
C VAL A 31 17.76 17.11 -23.98
N THR A 32 18.51 16.01 -24.01
CA THR A 32 19.22 15.56 -25.22
C THR A 32 18.31 14.79 -26.17
N ALA A 33 17.24 14.16 -25.66
CA ALA A 33 16.29 13.38 -26.43
C ALA A 33 14.88 13.38 -25.78
N PRO A 34 13.80 13.12 -26.55
CA PRO A 34 12.43 13.15 -26.04
C PRO A 34 12.14 12.19 -24.88
N HIS A 35 12.69 10.98 -24.90
CA HIS A 35 12.47 9.97 -23.84
C HIS A 35 13.02 10.39 -22.47
N VAL A 36 13.93 11.38 -22.43
CA VAL A 36 14.46 11.91 -21.16
C VAL A 36 13.37 12.71 -20.44
N CYS A 37 12.37 13.22 -21.15
CA CYS A 37 11.22 13.88 -20.55
C CYS A 37 10.40 12.93 -19.67
N ASP A 38 10.22 11.68 -20.10
CA ASP A 38 9.54 10.65 -19.32
C ASP A 38 10.24 10.46 -17.97
N ILE A 39 11.54 10.20 -18.01
CA ILE A 39 12.39 9.99 -16.83
C ILE A 39 12.35 11.22 -15.91
N THR A 40 12.39 12.42 -16.49
CA THR A 40 12.41 13.66 -15.71
C THR A 40 11.05 13.93 -15.06
N CYS A 41 9.96 13.62 -15.75
CA CYS A 41 8.61 13.69 -15.20
C CYS A 41 8.37 12.62 -14.13
N GLU A 42 8.98 11.43 -14.23
CA GLU A 42 8.90 10.40 -13.18
C GLU A 42 9.53 10.81 -11.86
N ARG A 43 10.64 11.56 -11.93
CA ARG A 43 11.37 12.05 -10.74
C ARG A 43 10.61 13.15 -9.98
N GLU A 44 9.68 13.82 -10.64
CA GLU A 44 8.89 14.91 -10.05
C GLU A 44 7.51 14.37 -9.65
N THR A 45 7.24 14.30 -8.34
CA THR A 45 6.00 13.72 -7.81
C THR A 45 4.73 14.49 -8.21
N ILE A 46 4.90 15.77 -8.57
CA ILE A 46 3.83 16.64 -9.05
C ILE A 46 3.67 16.62 -10.58
N CYS A 47 4.50 15.88 -11.32
CA CYS A 47 4.38 15.81 -12.77
C CYS A 47 3.35 14.75 -13.21
N GLN A 48 2.39 15.15 -14.03
CA GLN A 48 1.38 14.24 -14.63
C GLN A 48 1.57 14.04 -16.13
N SER A 49 2.15 15.02 -16.81
CA SER A 49 2.38 15.01 -18.25
C SER A 49 3.46 16.02 -18.59
N TYR A 50 3.88 16.07 -19.85
CA TYR A 50 4.81 17.10 -20.30
C TYR A 50 4.55 17.49 -21.76
N ASN A 51 4.95 18.71 -22.12
CA ASN A 51 5.05 19.12 -23.52
C ASN A 51 6.52 19.05 -23.94
N TYR A 52 6.85 18.30 -24.99
CA TYR A 52 8.17 18.32 -25.58
C TYR A 52 8.26 19.43 -26.63
N VAL A 53 9.18 20.36 -26.45
CA VAL A 53 9.46 21.46 -27.38
C VAL A 53 10.51 21.00 -28.38
N ILE A 54 10.12 20.83 -29.64
CA ILE A 54 10.95 20.20 -30.68
C ILE A 54 12.20 21.03 -30.97
N GLY A 55 12.02 22.33 -31.20
CA GLY A 55 13.12 23.23 -31.59
C GLY A 55 14.16 23.46 -30.50
N GLU A 56 13.70 23.54 -29.24
CA GLU A 56 14.57 23.80 -28.08
C GLU A 56 15.11 22.53 -27.43
N LYS A 57 14.61 21.35 -27.84
CA LYS A 57 14.89 20.07 -27.18
C LYS A 57 14.71 20.19 -25.66
N SER A 58 13.55 20.63 -25.23
CA SER A 58 13.23 20.79 -23.81
C SER A 58 11.87 20.21 -23.46
N CYS A 59 11.70 19.82 -22.20
CA CYS A 59 10.44 19.31 -21.67
C CYS A 59 9.82 20.37 -20.74
N GLU A 60 8.60 20.74 -21.01
CA GLU A 60 7.75 21.55 -20.15
C GLU A 60 6.87 20.60 -19.32
N LEU A 61 7.26 20.34 -18.07
CA LEU A 61 6.55 19.42 -17.15
C LEU A 61 5.26 20.06 -16.63
N ASN A 62 4.15 19.33 -16.67
CA ASN A 62 2.81 19.77 -16.29
C ASN A 62 2.38 19.21 -14.93
N THR A 63 1.72 20.04 -14.12
CA THR A 63 1.34 19.72 -12.72
C THR A 63 0.19 18.72 -12.57
N ARG A 64 0.18 18.01 -11.44
CA ARG A 64 -0.82 17.01 -11.05
C ARG A 64 -2.16 17.57 -10.60
N THR A 65 -2.19 18.80 -10.10
CA THR A 65 -3.39 19.36 -9.47
C THR A 65 -4.51 19.70 -10.44
N LYS A 66 -4.26 19.60 -11.75
CA LYS A 66 -5.26 19.84 -12.77
C LYS A 66 -5.32 18.66 -13.74
N GLU A 67 -6.45 17.93 -13.73
CA GLU A 67 -6.74 16.92 -14.75
C GLU A 67 -6.84 17.61 -16.12
N ALA A 68 -6.14 17.08 -17.13
CA ALA A 68 -6.11 17.64 -18.47
C ALA A 68 -7.50 17.48 -19.13
N ARG A 69 -8.28 18.57 -19.17
CA ARG A 69 -9.56 18.62 -19.89
C ARG A 69 -9.31 18.94 -21.37
N PRO A 70 -10.17 18.50 -22.30
CA PRO A 70 -10.04 18.79 -23.73
C PRO A 70 -9.87 20.28 -24.05
N GLU A 71 -10.52 21.15 -23.27
CA GLU A 71 -10.49 22.62 -23.34
C GLU A 71 -9.13 23.24 -22.96
N ASN A 72 -8.25 22.49 -22.28
CA ASN A 72 -6.92 22.98 -21.88
C ASN A 72 -5.84 22.76 -22.96
N PHE A 73 -6.16 21.99 -24.00
CA PHE A 73 -5.26 21.71 -25.11
C PHE A 73 -5.32 22.85 -26.12
N GLN A 74 -4.15 23.39 -26.46
CA GLN A 74 -4.01 24.36 -27.53
C GLN A 74 -3.21 23.75 -28.68
N PRO A 75 -3.63 23.96 -29.94
CA PRO A 75 -2.83 23.58 -31.10
C PRO A 75 -1.48 24.29 -31.07
N ASP A 76 -0.41 23.53 -31.19
CA ASP A 76 0.97 24.02 -31.20
C ASP A 76 1.87 23.00 -31.92
N ASP A 77 2.12 23.22 -33.20
CA ASP A 77 2.88 22.29 -34.07
C ASP A 77 4.35 22.16 -33.65
N LEU A 78 4.86 23.07 -32.82
CA LEU A 78 6.23 23.03 -32.31
C LEU A 78 6.36 22.22 -31.01
N ARG A 79 5.23 21.71 -30.50
CA ARG A 79 5.16 20.98 -29.24
C ARG A 79 4.46 19.64 -29.41
N PHE A 80 4.96 18.64 -28.69
CA PHE A 80 4.29 17.36 -28.54
C PHE A 80 3.83 17.19 -27.10
N TYR A 81 2.52 17.14 -26.88
CA TYR A 81 1.96 16.69 -25.61
C TYR A 81 2.17 15.19 -25.43
N MET A 82 2.71 14.80 -24.29
CA MET A 82 2.78 13.41 -23.85
C MET A 82 2.17 13.29 -22.45
N GLY A 83 1.14 12.47 -22.32
CA GLY A 83 0.66 12.04 -21.01
C GLY A 83 1.66 11.09 -20.37
N ARG A 84 1.78 11.09 -19.04
CA ARG A 84 2.53 10.01 -18.37
C ARG A 84 1.86 8.69 -18.73
N ILE A 85 2.62 7.76 -19.30
CA ILE A 85 2.10 6.43 -19.64
C ILE A 85 1.65 5.78 -18.33
N ASN A 86 0.36 5.48 -18.22
CA ASN A 86 -0.15 4.62 -17.15
C ASN A 86 0.24 3.17 -17.48
N ILE A 87 1.51 2.87 -17.28
CA ILE A 87 1.99 1.49 -17.30
C ILE A 87 1.44 0.81 -16.06
N ASP A 88 0.81 -0.35 -16.20
CA ASP A 88 0.37 -1.11 -15.04
C ASP A 88 1.59 -1.82 -14.45
N GLU A 89 2.32 -1.15 -13.55
CA GLU A 89 3.52 -1.70 -12.94
C GLU A 89 3.21 -2.99 -12.15
N CYS A 90 1.95 -3.19 -11.75
CA CYS A 90 1.51 -4.42 -11.09
C CYS A 90 1.41 -5.62 -12.05
N LYS A 91 1.31 -5.39 -13.36
CA LYS A 91 1.31 -6.43 -14.40
C LYS A 91 2.66 -6.60 -15.09
N GLY A 92 3.64 -5.74 -14.78
CA GLY A 92 5.01 -5.87 -15.25
C GLY A 92 5.68 -7.14 -14.74
N SER A 93 6.62 -7.69 -15.51
CA SER A 93 7.42 -8.86 -15.15
C SER A 93 8.46 -8.59 -14.06
N ASN A 94 8.70 -7.33 -13.70
CA ASN A 94 9.55 -6.94 -12.56
C ASN A 94 8.72 -6.95 -11.27
N LYS A 95 9.23 -7.59 -10.21
CA LYS A 95 8.59 -7.58 -8.89
C LYS A 95 8.73 -6.21 -8.23
N VAL A 96 7.74 -5.34 -8.46
CA VAL A 96 7.81 -3.94 -8.03
C VAL A 96 7.43 -3.74 -6.56
N CYS A 97 6.58 -4.61 -6.01
CA CYS A 97 6.21 -4.63 -4.59
C CYS A 97 6.80 -5.86 -3.89
N ASP A 98 6.85 -5.82 -2.55
CA ASP A 98 7.18 -7.00 -1.75
C ASP A 98 6.21 -8.16 -2.07
N LYS A 99 6.68 -9.41 -1.99
CA LYS A 99 5.83 -10.61 -2.14
C LYS A 99 4.64 -10.62 -1.16
N ASN A 100 4.82 -9.99 0.00
CA ASN A 100 3.83 -9.84 1.06
C ASN A 100 3.07 -8.51 0.97
N ALA A 101 3.15 -7.79 -0.15
CA ALA A 101 2.37 -6.60 -0.43
C ALA A 101 1.35 -6.83 -1.56
N ASN A 102 0.28 -6.07 -1.55
CA ASN A 102 -0.66 -5.90 -2.64
C ASN A 102 -0.22 -4.68 -3.47
N CYS A 103 -0.18 -4.85 -4.78
CA CYS A 103 0.07 -3.77 -5.72
C CYS A 103 -1.27 -3.21 -6.21
N SER A 104 -1.42 -1.90 -6.14
CA SER A 104 -2.58 -1.17 -6.67
C SER A 104 -2.11 -0.16 -7.70
N ASN A 105 -2.50 -0.37 -8.97
CA ASN A 105 -2.17 0.56 -10.04
C ASN A 105 -3.12 1.77 -10.01
N THR A 106 -2.56 2.96 -10.19
CA THR A 106 -3.30 4.24 -10.27
C THR A 106 -2.83 5.02 -11.49
N VAL A 107 -3.60 6.02 -11.93
CA VAL A 107 -3.24 6.79 -13.14
C VAL A 107 -1.92 7.55 -12.92
N GLY A 108 -0.87 7.01 -13.53
CA GLY A 108 0.48 7.54 -13.48
C GLY A 108 1.32 7.09 -12.29
N PHE A 109 0.87 6.19 -11.40
CA PHE A 109 1.70 5.65 -10.30
C PHE A 109 1.12 4.35 -9.76
N TYR A 110 1.91 3.57 -9.01
CA TYR A 110 1.44 2.37 -8.32
C TYR A 110 1.73 2.45 -6.82
N ASN A 111 0.80 1.99 -6.00
CA ASN A 111 0.99 1.91 -4.55
C ASN A 111 1.12 0.45 -4.10
N CYS A 112 2.13 0.18 -3.29
CA CYS A 112 2.32 -1.11 -2.63
C CYS A 112 1.84 -1.00 -1.19
N THR A 113 0.90 -1.86 -0.80
CA THR A 113 0.41 -1.92 0.59
C THR A 113 0.69 -3.29 1.17
N CYS A 114 1.29 -3.36 2.35
CA CYS A 114 1.52 -4.65 2.99
C CYS A 114 0.19 -5.39 3.21
N LYS A 115 0.19 -6.70 2.94
CA LYS A 115 -0.95 -7.57 3.20
C LYS A 115 -1.25 -7.61 4.69
N GLU A 116 -2.47 -7.98 5.04
CA GLU A 116 -2.92 -8.10 6.42
C GLU A 116 -1.95 -8.97 7.25
N GLY A 117 -1.58 -8.50 8.45
CA GLY A 117 -0.60 -9.16 9.32
C GLY A 117 0.87 -8.89 8.98
N PHE A 118 1.16 -8.05 7.98
CA PHE A 118 2.50 -7.56 7.68
C PHE A 118 2.59 -6.04 7.89
N THR A 119 3.74 -5.57 8.34
CA THR A 119 4.05 -4.16 8.56
C THR A 119 5.25 -3.72 7.73
N GLY A 120 5.22 -2.50 7.22
CA GLY A 120 6.30 -2.00 6.36
C GLY A 120 5.83 -0.92 5.39
N ASP A 121 6.69 -0.59 4.44
CA ASP A 121 6.48 0.45 3.42
C ASP A 121 5.86 -0.08 2.10
N GLY A 122 5.44 -1.35 2.08
CA GLY A 122 4.91 -2.02 0.89
C GLY A 122 5.98 -2.56 -0.07
N ARG A 123 7.24 -2.09 0.02
CA ARG A 123 8.39 -2.63 -0.72
C ARG A 123 9.23 -3.60 0.10
N SER A 124 9.17 -3.45 1.41
CA SER A 124 9.74 -4.32 2.41
C SER A 124 8.68 -4.54 3.49
N CYS A 125 7.97 -5.67 3.38
CA CYS A 125 6.92 -6.03 4.33
C CYS A 125 7.46 -7.09 5.28
N SER A 126 7.69 -6.68 6.53
CA SER A 126 8.12 -7.55 7.61
C SER A 126 6.97 -7.77 8.58
N GLY A 127 6.71 -9.02 8.87
CA GLY A 127 5.60 -9.43 9.72
C GLY A 127 5.39 -10.91 9.55
N LYS A 128 4.87 -11.53 10.60
CA LYS A 128 4.40 -12.90 10.52
C LYS A 128 2.92 -12.76 10.31
N LEU A 129 2.40 -13.22 9.17
CA LEU A 129 0.97 -13.50 9.04
C LEU A 129 0.60 -14.24 10.33
N CYS A 130 -0.21 -13.63 11.19
CA CYS A 130 -0.80 -14.33 12.31
C CYS A 130 -1.83 -15.29 11.72
N LYS A 131 -1.37 -16.29 10.96
CA LYS A 131 -2.20 -17.38 10.48
C LYS A 131 -2.73 -18.22 11.64
N TYR A 132 -2.16 -18.04 12.84
CA TYR A 132 -2.62 -18.60 14.09
C TYR A 132 -2.19 -17.67 15.24
N ILE A 133 -3.12 -17.02 15.93
CA ILE A 133 -2.96 -16.80 17.39
C ILE A 133 -3.34 -18.12 18.07
N CYS A 134 -2.68 -19.23 17.72
CA CYS A 134 -2.88 -20.57 18.30
C CYS A 134 -1.61 -21.43 18.16
N GLY A 135 -0.42 -20.81 18.18
CA GLY A 135 0.84 -21.48 17.91
C GLY A 135 1.87 -21.40 19.04
N PHE A 136 1.51 -20.81 20.18
CA PHE A 136 2.21 -21.16 21.41
C PHE A 136 1.53 -22.44 21.89
N SER A 137 2.25 -23.56 21.90
CA SER A 137 1.81 -24.70 22.69
C SER A 137 1.64 -24.18 24.11
N ASP A 138 0.41 -24.22 24.58
CA ASP A 138 0.08 -23.87 25.96
C ASP A 138 1.04 -24.59 26.90
N ILE A 139 1.76 -23.84 27.73
CA ILE A 139 2.70 -24.40 28.69
C ILE A 139 1.86 -24.80 29.88
N ASP A 140 1.78 -26.09 30.17
CA ASP A 140 1.05 -26.58 31.35
C ASP A 140 1.80 -26.19 32.63
N GLU A 141 1.48 -25.03 33.21
CA GLU A 141 2.16 -24.56 34.42
C GLU A 141 1.83 -25.42 35.64
N CYS A 142 0.73 -26.20 35.60
CA CYS A 142 0.39 -27.15 36.66
C CYS A 142 1.34 -28.37 36.70
N LYS A 143 2.04 -28.67 35.60
CA LYS A 143 3.13 -29.66 35.56
C LYS A 143 4.51 -29.05 35.84
N GLY A 144 4.59 -27.72 35.91
CA GLY A 144 5.80 -26.96 36.12
C GLY A 144 5.81 -26.24 37.47
N ASN A 145 6.24 -24.99 37.46
CA ASN A 145 6.26 -24.13 38.64
C ASN A 145 5.03 -23.23 38.63
N HIS A 146 4.11 -23.41 39.58
CA HIS A 146 2.88 -22.62 39.72
C HIS A 146 2.79 -21.92 41.09
N SER A 147 2.06 -20.82 41.16
CA SER A 147 1.85 -20.05 42.40
C SER A 147 0.58 -20.42 43.16
N CYS A 148 -0.10 -21.52 42.81
CA CYS A 148 -1.27 -21.98 43.55
C CYS A 148 -0.93 -22.29 45.02
N HIS A 149 -1.85 -21.93 45.91
CA HIS A 149 -1.76 -22.25 47.33
C HIS A 149 -1.75 -23.77 47.55
N VAL A 150 -1.13 -24.25 48.63
CA VAL A 150 -1.08 -25.69 48.97
C VAL A 150 -2.47 -26.31 49.16
N ASN A 151 -3.45 -25.49 49.58
CA ASN A 151 -4.87 -25.88 49.70
C ASN A 151 -5.71 -25.42 48.50
N ALA A 152 -5.11 -25.38 47.31
CA ALA A 152 -5.79 -25.09 46.05
C ALA A 152 -5.45 -26.10 44.97
N THR A 153 -6.40 -26.37 44.09
CA THR A 153 -6.25 -27.19 42.89
C THR A 153 -5.84 -26.32 41.71
N CYS A 154 -4.75 -26.71 41.01
CA CYS A 154 -4.30 -26.07 39.78
C CYS A 154 -5.01 -26.71 38.57
N THR A 155 -5.60 -25.89 37.70
CA THR A 155 -6.20 -26.30 36.44
C THR A 155 -5.59 -25.49 35.30
N ASN A 156 -4.95 -26.19 34.36
CA ASN A 156 -4.33 -25.55 33.21
C ASN A 156 -5.39 -25.03 32.21
N THR A 157 -5.16 -23.85 31.64
CA THR A 157 -6.08 -23.17 30.72
C THR A 157 -5.31 -22.63 29.50
N ASN A 158 -5.98 -22.42 28.37
CA ASN A 158 -5.25 -21.97 27.18
C ASN A 158 -4.64 -20.56 27.38
N GLY A 159 -3.33 -20.49 27.53
CA GLY A 159 -2.52 -19.29 27.77
C GLY A 159 -2.22 -18.99 29.25
N SER A 160 -2.68 -19.79 30.21
CA SER A 160 -2.45 -19.59 31.67
C SER A 160 -2.95 -20.76 32.54
N TYR A 161 -3.06 -20.59 33.85
CA TYR A 161 -3.65 -21.58 34.77
C TYR A 161 -4.54 -20.91 35.82
N LEU A 162 -5.51 -21.68 36.32
CA LEU A 162 -6.41 -21.28 37.39
C LEU A 162 -6.09 -22.05 38.68
N CYS A 163 -6.13 -21.37 39.81
CA CYS A 163 -6.03 -21.99 41.14
C CYS A 163 -7.38 -21.87 41.84
N GLU A 164 -7.94 -22.97 42.32
CA GLU A 164 -9.22 -22.99 43.05
C GLU A 164 -9.03 -23.58 44.45
N CYS A 165 -9.43 -22.84 45.49
CA CYS A 165 -9.27 -23.32 46.88
C CYS A 165 -10.10 -24.59 47.12
N HIS A 166 -9.56 -25.52 47.92
CA HIS A 166 -10.26 -26.73 48.30
C HIS A 166 -11.55 -26.42 49.10
N PRO A 167 -12.55 -27.32 49.07
CA PRO A 167 -13.77 -27.17 49.85
C PRO A 167 -13.46 -26.90 51.34
N GLY A 168 -14.10 -25.87 51.92
CA GLY A 168 -13.85 -25.42 53.29
C GLY A 168 -12.80 -24.31 53.43
N PHE A 169 -12.09 -23.99 52.37
CA PHE A 169 -11.16 -22.86 52.29
C PHE A 169 -11.74 -21.77 51.38
N ASN A 170 -11.45 -20.50 51.70
CA ASN A 170 -11.90 -19.37 50.91
C ASN A 170 -10.71 -18.48 50.53
N GLY A 171 -10.72 -17.93 49.32
CA GLY A 171 -9.61 -17.13 48.83
C GLY A 171 -9.51 -17.07 47.30
N ASN A 172 -8.38 -16.59 46.80
CA ASN A 172 -8.14 -16.37 45.36
C ASN A 172 -7.34 -17.51 44.70
N GLY A 173 -7.25 -18.67 45.36
CA GLY A 173 -6.47 -19.81 44.89
C GLY A 173 -4.95 -19.72 45.08
N GLN A 174 -4.38 -18.51 45.23
CA GLN A 174 -2.97 -18.30 45.61
C GLN A 174 -2.80 -18.10 47.13
N SER A 175 -3.86 -17.63 47.80
CA SER A 175 -3.99 -17.58 49.25
C SER A 175 -5.36 -18.14 49.60
N CYS A 176 -5.39 -19.26 50.33
CA CYS A 176 -6.62 -19.91 50.77
C CYS A 176 -6.61 -20.01 52.29
N THR A 177 -7.57 -19.36 52.96
CA THR A 177 -7.73 -19.41 54.41
C THR A 177 -8.90 -20.32 54.77
N GLY A 178 -8.67 -21.23 55.71
CA GLY A 178 -9.71 -22.14 56.18
C GLY A 178 -10.70 -21.39 57.05
N LYS A 179 -12.00 -21.66 56.87
CA LYS A 179 -12.97 -21.38 57.93
C LYS A 179 -12.89 -22.56 58.91
N PHE A 180 -12.35 -22.31 60.09
CA PHE A 180 -12.54 -23.21 61.25
C PHE A 180 -14.01 -23.25 61.64
#